data_AF-A0A4V2Z136-F1
#
_entry.id   AF-A0A4V2Z136-F1
#
_cell.length_a   1.000
_cell.length_b   1.000
_cell.length_c   1.000
_cell.angle_alpha   90.00
_cell.angle_beta   90.00
_cell.angle_gamma   90.00
#
_symmetry.space_group_name_H-M   'P 1'
#
loop_
_entity.id
_entity.type
_entity.pdbx_description
1 polymer ?
#
loop_
_entity_poly.entity_id
_entity_poly.type
_entity_poly.pdbx_seq_one_letter_code
_entity_poly.pdbx_strand_id
1 'polypeptide(L)'
;MKKENKKLDQLFEKFENQWDIETLESNHEKRFIQKLKSKKSKWKRFVSIGIAASIVLMLGLSFIYNTPKKTEELQFASKETKQTDSIFTVLIEKELEKIKEKKSPENEKIIADALKQMRTLDNDYDKIIKELETNGESKQIIYAMISNLQTRISFLQSVLQHIENKEQIIKIADEKTM
;
A
#
# COMPACT_ATOMS: atom_id res chain seq x y z
N MET A 1 -41.42 -36.11 -29.40
CA MET A 1 -40.99 -37.40 -28.81
C MET A 1 -41.19 -38.62 -29.72
N LYS A 2 -42.37 -38.89 -30.33
CA LYS A 2 -42.55 -40.04 -31.26
C LYS A 2 -41.70 -40.02 -32.55
N LYS A 3 -41.16 -38.86 -32.95
CA LYS A 3 -40.45 -38.66 -34.23
C LYS A 3 -38.94 -38.94 -34.14
N GLU A 4 -38.36 -38.91 -32.93
CA GLU A 4 -36.93 -39.15 -32.70
C GLU A 4 -36.63 -40.64 -32.56
N ASN A 5 -37.48 -41.38 -31.84
CA ASN A 5 -37.38 -42.85 -31.75
C ASN A 5 -37.41 -43.49 -33.14
N LYS A 6 -38.35 -43.09 -34.01
CA LYS A 6 -38.42 -43.61 -35.39
C LYS A 6 -37.14 -43.41 -36.21
N LYS A 7 -36.39 -42.33 -35.96
CA LYS A 7 -35.12 -42.07 -36.67
C LYS A 7 -33.98 -42.94 -36.13
N LEU A 8 -33.96 -43.15 -34.81
CA LEU A 8 -33.01 -44.05 -34.15
C LEU A 8 -33.28 -45.51 -34.52
N ASP A 9 -34.55 -45.93 -34.50
CA ASP A 9 -34.97 -47.28 -34.89
C ASP A 9 -34.57 -47.57 -36.34
N GLN A 10 -34.80 -46.62 -37.26
CA GLN A 10 -34.34 -46.71 -38.66
C GLN A 10 -32.82 -46.75 -38.80
N LEU A 11 -32.08 -46.09 -37.91
CA LEU A 11 -30.62 -46.11 -37.89
C LEU A 11 -30.13 -47.48 -37.40
N PHE A 12 -30.68 -48.01 -36.32
CA PHE A 12 -30.30 -49.31 -35.79
C PHE A 12 -30.65 -50.44 -36.75
N GLU A 13 -31.84 -50.43 -37.35
CA GLU A 13 -32.27 -51.41 -38.36
C GLU A 13 -31.39 -51.35 -39.62
N LYS A 14 -30.96 -50.15 -40.04
CA LYS A 14 -30.03 -49.97 -41.17
C LYS A 14 -28.65 -50.59 -40.91
N PHE A 15 -28.17 -50.53 -39.67
CA PHE A 15 -26.81 -50.95 -39.29
C PHE A 15 -26.77 -52.26 -38.50
N GLU A 16 -27.91 -52.93 -38.26
CA GLU A 16 -28.05 -54.13 -37.40
C GLU A 16 -27.10 -55.27 -37.80
N ASN A 17 -26.78 -55.38 -39.09
CA ASN A 17 -25.88 -56.40 -39.64
C ASN A 17 -24.52 -55.84 -40.11
N GLN A 18 -24.22 -54.58 -39.79
CA GLN A 18 -22.98 -53.87 -40.16
C GLN A 18 -22.13 -53.47 -38.94
N TRP A 19 -22.50 -53.97 -37.76
CA TRP A 19 -21.64 -53.86 -36.58
C TRP A 19 -20.46 -54.81 -36.77
N ASP A 20 -19.44 -54.35 -37.49
CA ASP A 20 -18.20 -55.07 -37.67
C ASP A 20 -17.59 -55.40 -36.30
N ILE A 21 -17.44 -56.69 -36.04
CA ILE A 21 -16.66 -57.25 -34.93
C ILE A 21 -15.18 -57.25 -35.35
N GLU A 22 -14.72 -56.13 -35.92
CA GLU A 22 -13.33 -55.99 -36.32
C GLU A 22 -12.48 -56.00 -35.05
N THR A 23 -11.69 -57.06 -34.88
CA THR A 23 -10.81 -57.18 -33.73
C THR A 23 -9.79 -56.05 -33.81
N LEU A 24 -9.67 -55.28 -32.73
CA LEU A 24 -8.65 -54.25 -32.59
C LEU A 24 -7.29 -54.80 -33.03
N GLU A 25 -6.52 -54.01 -33.79
CA GLU A 25 -5.14 -54.39 -34.12
C GLU A 25 -4.40 -54.81 -32.84
N SER A 26 -3.60 -55.88 -32.91
CA SER A 26 -2.85 -56.42 -31.76
C SER A 26 -1.92 -55.39 -31.08
N ASN A 27 -1.60 -54.30 -31.78
CA ASN A 27 -0.76 -53.19 -31.28
C ASN A 27 -1.56 -52.09 -30.54
N HIS A 28 -2.90 -52.16 -30.53
CA HIS A 28 -3.75 -51.07 -30.06
C HIS A 28 -3.51 -50.76 -28.58
N GLU A 29 -3.43 -51.79 -27.74
CA GLU A 29 -3.14 -51.66 -26.31
C GLU A 29 -1.79 -50.95 -26.08
N LYS A 30 -0.74 -51.37 -26.81
CA LYS A 30 0.58 -50.74 -26.70
C LYS A 30 0.54 -49.27 -27.11
N ARG A 31 -0.14 -48.94 -28.20
CA ARG A 31 -0.32 -47.54 -28.67
C ARG A 31 -1.11 -46.70 -27.67
N PHE A 32 -2.14 -47.27 -27.05
CA PHE A 32 -2.93 -46.62 -26.03
C PHE A 32 -2.09 -46.31 -24.78
N ILE A 33 -1.36 -47.30 -24.26
CA ILE A 33 -0.47 -47.13 -23.10
C ILE A 33 0.63 -46.11 -23.39
N GLN A 34 1.18 -46.10 -24.61
CA GLN A 34 2.19 -45.12 -25.01
C GLN A 34 1.63 -43.70 -25.01
N LYS A 35 0.43 -43.49 -25.57
CA LYS A 35 -0.24 -42.17 -25.54
C LYS A 35 -0.61 -41.73 -24.12
N LEU A 36 -0.99 -42.67 -23.24
CA LEU A 36 -1.31 -42.38 -21.84
C LEU A 36 -0.07 -41.88 -21.08
N LYS A 37 1.08 -42.54 -21.27
CA LYS A 37 2.35 -42.18 -20.62
C LYS A 37 2.97 -40.91 -21.19
N SER A 38 2.73 -40.57 -22.46
CA SER A 38 3.34 -39.40 -23.10
C SER A 38 2.69 -38.06 -22.74
N LYS A 39 1.62 -38.04 -21.94
CA LYS A 39 0.96 -36.79 -21.50
C LYS A 39 1.81 -36.09 -20.43
N LYS A 40 2.89 -35.43 -20.86
CA LYS A 40 3.70 -34.58 -19.96
C LYS A 40 2.83 -33.49 -19.35
N SER A 41 2.85 -33.39 -18.02
CA SER A 41 2.03 -32.45 -17.27
C SER A 41 2.41 -31.00 -17.59
N LYS A 42 1.57 -30.32 -18.39
CA LYS A 42 1.69 -28.88 -18.65
C LYS A 42 1.57 -28.05 -17.36
N TRP A 43 0.99 -28.63 -16.30
CA TRP A 43 0.77 -27.97 -15.01
C TRP A 43 2.05 -27.52 -14.34
N LYS A 44 3.15 -28.31 -14.42
CA LYS A 44 4.44 -27.90 -13.84
C LYS A 44 4.99 -26.61 -14.46
N ARG A 45 4.74 -26.37 -15.76
CA ARG A 45 5.19 -25.15 -16.45
C ARG A 45 4.37 -23.92 -16.00
N PHE A 46 3.06 -24.07 -15.80
CA PHE A 46 2.21 -22.98 -15.32
C PHE A 46 2.54 -22.59 -13.87
N VAL A 47 2.85 -23.55 -13.00
CA VAL A 47 3.26 -23.26 -11.61
C VAL A 47 4.58 -22.49 -11.57
N SER A 48 5.58 -22.87 -12.36
CA SER A 48 6.86 -22.15 -12.42
C SER A 48 6.72 -20.71 -12.93
N ILE A 49 5.83 -20.46 -13.91
CA ILE A 49 5.54 -19.11 -14.41
C ILE A 49 4.81 -18.27 -13.35
N GLY A 50 3.86 -18.88 -12.62
CA GLY A 50 3.15 -18.20 -11.54
C GLY A 50 4.08 -17.73 -10.41
N ILE A 51 5.04 -18.56 -10.01
CA ILE A 51 6.04 -18.22 -8.98
C ILE A 51 6.96 -17.09 -9.45
N ALA A 52 7.45 -17.14 -10.69
CA ALA A 52 8.29 -16.08 -11.23
C ALA A 52 7.53 -14.74 -11.30
N ALA A 53 6.28 -14.76 -11.75
CA ALA A 53 5.43 -13.58 -11.84
C ALA A 53 5.15 -12.95 -10.46
N SER A 54 4.94 -13.76 -9.41
CA SER A 54 4.72 -13.24 -8.06
C SER A 54 5.96 -12.55 -7.49
N ILE A 55 7.16 -13.08 -7.77
CA ILE A 55 8.43 -12.47 -7.33
C ILE A 55 8.64 -11.13 -8.06
N VAL A 56 8.42 -11.09 -9.37
CA VAL A 56 8.53 -9.84 -10.16
C VAL A 56 7.54 -8.79 -9.68
N LEU A 57 6.30 -9.17 -9.39
CA LEU A 57 5.29 -8.27 -8.84
C LEU A 57 5.68 -7.74 -7.46
N MET A 58 6.17 -8.61 -6.56
CA MET A 58 6.64 -8.17 -5.24
C MET A 58 7.80 -7.16 -5.34
N LEU A 59 8.79 -7.43 -6.20
CA LEU A 59 9.92 -6.53 -6.39
C LEU A 59 9.50 -5.22 -7.06
N GLY A 60 8.62 -5.28 -8.06
CA GLY A 60 8.09 -4.10 -8.75
C GLY A 60 7.27 -3.21 -7.82
N LEU A 61 6.37 -3.79 -7.01
CA LEU A 61 5.62 -3.06 -6.01
C LEU A 61 6.54 -2.47 -4.94
N SER A 62 7.54 -3.23 -4.48
CA SER A 62 8.51 -2.72 -3.50
C SER A 62 9.28 -1.51 -4.01
N PHE A 63 9.64 -1.47 -5.30
CA PHE A 63 10.28 -0.29 -5.91
C PHE A 63 9.35 0.92 -5.97
N ILE A 64 8.07 0.71 -6.29
CA ILE A 64 7.05 1.78 -6.35
C ILE A 64 6.76 2.35 -4.95
N TYR A 65 6.72 1.53 -3.90
CA TYR A 65 6.48 1.99 -2.53
C TYR A 65 7.71 2.65 -1.88
N ASN A 66 8.92 2.35 -2.35
CA ASN A 66 10.17 2.93 -1.82
C ASN A 66 10.68 4.14 -2.60
N THR A 67 9.99 4.62 -3.63
CA THR A 67 10.34 5.95 -4.14
C THR A 67 10.00 6.97 -3.06
N PRO A 68 10.96 7.69 -2.46
CA PRO A 68 10.61 8.85 -1.65
C PRO A 68 9.74 9.71 -2.55
N LYS A 69 8.55 10.11 -2.06
CA LYS A 69 7.75 11.13 -2.75
C LYS A 69 8.73 12.24 -3.08
N LYS A 70 9.02 12.44 -4.36
CA LYS A 70 9.69 13.66 -4.80
C LYS A 70 8.85 14.76 -4.15
N THR A 71 9.44 15.49 -3.20
CA THR A 71 8.91 16.79 -2.82
C THR A 71 8.75 17.49 -4.15
N GLU A 72 7.50 17.71 -4.56
CA GLU A 72 7.21 18.52 -5.73
C GLU A 72 7.98 19.82 -5.48
N GLU A 73 9.05 20.04 -6.25
CA GLU A 73 9.79 21.28 -6.14
C GLU A 73 8.74 22.38 -6.29
N LEU A 74 8.64 23.28 -5.33
CA LEU A 74 7.66 24.37 -5.35
C LEU A 74 7.96 25.28 -6.55
N GLN A 75 7.54 24.92 -7.77
CA GLN A 75 8.06 25.50 -9.01
C GLN A 75 7.81 27.01 -9.08
N PHE A 76 6.68 27.44 -8.54
CA PHE A 76 6.25 28.84 -8.50
C PHE A 76 6.63 29.58 -7.21
N ALA A 77 7.37 28.94 -6.30
CA ALA A 77 7.88 29.57 -5.09
C ALA A 77 9.21 30.28 -5.33
N SER A 78 9.37 31.42 -4.65
CA SER A 78 10.64 32.13 -4.52
C SER A 78 11.69 31.29 -3.79
N LYS A 79 12.95 31.71 -3.90
CA LYS A 79 14.07 31.04 -3.22
C LYS A 79 13.87 31.08 -1.71
N GLU A 80 13.42 32.21 -1.19
CA GLU A 80 13.17 32.47 0.22
C GLU A 80 12.04 31.58 0.76
N THR A 81 10.96 31.42 -0.02
CA THR A 81 9.86 30.51 0.31
C THR A 81 10.35 29.06 0.39
N LYS A 82 11.11 28.59 -0.60
CA LYS A 82 11.69 27.23 -0.59
C LYS A 82 12.64 27.00 0.58
N GLN A 83 13.47 27.99 0.89
CA GLN A 83 14.37 27.94 2.05
C GLN A 83 13.58 27.88 3.36
N THR A 84 12.49 28.65 3.47
CA THR A 84 11.61 28.65 4.64
C THR A 84 10.97 27.28 4.82
N ASP A 85 10.34 26.73 3.77
CA ASP A 85 9.75 25.39 3.78
C ASP A 85 10.76 24.34 4.27
N SER A 86 11.96 24.33 3.69
CA SER A 86 13.01 23.37 4.03
C SER A 86 13.47 23.48 5.49
N ILE A 87 13.78 24.70 5.96
CA ILE A 87 14.24 24.93 7.33
C ILE A 87 13.16 24.50 8.33
N PHE A 88 11.92 24.94 8.13
CA PHE A 88 10.84 24.65 9.06
C PHE A 88 10.44 23.18 9.04
N THR A 89 10.52 22.49 7.90
CA THR A 89 10.30 21.04 7.82
C THR A 89 11.28 20.29 8.71
N VAL A 90 12.58 20.60 8.62
CA VAL A 90 13.62 19.98 9.48
C VAL A 90 13.37 20.29 10.96
N LEU A 91 12.96 21.51 11.28
CA LEU A 91 12.63 21.89 12.66
C LEU A 91 11.43 21.11 13.21
N ILE A 92 10.35 20.98 12.43
CA ILE A 92 9.14 20.23 12.81
C ILE A 92 9.48 18.75 13.01
N GLU A 93 10.27 18.16 12.12
CA GLU A 93 10.72 16.77 12.25
C GLU A 93 11.51 16.56 13.54
N LYS A 94 12.43 17.48 13.86
CA LYS A 94 13.20 17.44 15.10
C LYS A 94 12.32 17.56 16.36
N GLU A 95 11.33 18.45 16.36
CA GLU A 95 10.38 18.55 17.48
C GLU A 95 9.52 17.29 17.62
N LEU A 96 9.08 16.70 16.50
CA LEU A 96 8.37 15.41 16.50
C LEU A 96 9.23 14.26 17.03
N GLU A 97 10.53 14.24 16.72
CA GLU A 97 11.46 13.25 17.26
C GLU A 97 11.55 13.33 18.78
N LYS A 98 11.72 14.54 19.34
CA LYS A 98 11.68 14.74 20.81
C LYS A 98 10.39 14.23 21.43
N ILE A 99 9.22 14.45 20.81
CA ILE A 99 7.95 13.90 21.31
C ILE A 99 7.96 12.37 21.31
N LYS A 100 8.51 11.75 20.25
CA LYS A 100 8.58 10.28 20.14
C LYS A 100 9.54 9.68 21.18
N GLU A 101 10.62 10.37 21.52
CA GLU A 101 11.55 9.96 22.59
C GLU A 101 10.89 9.92 23.98
N LYS A 102 9.83 10.72 24.20
CA LYS A 102 9.05 10.74 25.44
C LYS A 102 8.00 9.62 25.55
N LYS A 103 8.04 8.62 24.67
CA LYS A 103 7.06 7.53 24.66
C LYS A 103 7.15 6.68 25.93
N SER A 104 6.07 6.66 26.69
CA SER A 104 5.86 5.80 27.86
C SER A 104 4.36 5.47 27.98
N PRO A 105 3.96 4.47 28.79
CA PRO A 105 2.54 4.20 29.07
C PRO A 105 1.78 5.44 29.58
N GLU A 106 2.44 6.28 30.38
CA GLU A 106 1.86 7.49 30.96
C GLU A 106 1.67 8.61 29.91
N ASN A 107 2.52 8.66 28.89
CA ASN A 107 2.52 9.69 27.86
C ASN A 107 1.82 9.26 26.55
N GLU A 108 1.46 7.98 26.41
CA GLU A 108 0.93 7.40 25.16
C GLU A 108 -0.27 8.18 24.62
N LYS A 109 -1.24 8.51 25.49
CA LYS A 109 -2.46 9.22 25.08
C LYS A 109 -2.18 10.61 24.53
N ILE A 110 -1.40 11.44 25.25
CA ILE A 110 -1.10 12.81 24.82
C ILE A 110 -0.27 12.82 23.54
N ILE A 111 0.66 11.88 23.38
CA ILE A 111 1.44 11.72 22.15
C ILE A 111 0.52 11.31 20.98
N ALA A 112 -0.38 10.36 21.18
CA ALA A 112 -1.31 9.93 20.14
C ALA A 112 -2.24 11.07 19.69
N ASP A 113 -2.77 11.84 20.63
CA ASP A 113 -3.61 13.01 20.35
C ASP A 113 -2.81 14.10 19.62
N ALA A 114 -1.56 14.35 20.02
CA ALA A 114 -0.67 15.29 19.35
C ALA A 114 -0.37 14.89 17.90
N LEU A 115 -0.05 13.61 17.66
CA LEU A 115 0.18 13.10 16.31
C LEU A 115 -1.08 13.20 15.45
N LYS A 116 -2.27 12.99 16.03
CA LYS A 116 -3.54 13.20 15.32
C LYS A 116 -3.75 14.66 14.94
N GLN A 117 -3.48 15.59 15.86
CA GLN A 117 -3.59 17.03 15.59
C GLN A 117 -2.59 17.49 14.53
N MET A 118 -1.36 16.96 14.55
CA MET A 118 -0.35 17.25 13.54
C MET A 118 -0.80 16.85 12.14
N ARG A 119 -1.46 15.69 11.97
CA ARG A 119 -2.03 15.31 10.67
C ARG A 119 -3.05 16.32 10.15
N THR A 120 -3.83 16.95 11.02
CA THR A 120 -4.75 18.02 10.62
C THR A 120 -3.98 19.23 10.10
N LEU A 121 -2.94 19.66 10.84
CA LEU A 121 -2.09 20.78 10.43
C LEU A 121 -1.34 20.48 9.12
N ASP A 122 -0.86 19.24 8.93
CA ASP A 122 -0.28 18.68 7.71
C ASP A 122 -1.20 18.87 6.51
N ASN A 123 -2.44 18.40 6.62
CA ASN A 123 -3.43 18.55 5.56
C ASN A 123 -3.74 20.00 5.22
N ASP A 124 -3.71 20.91 6.20
CA ASP A 124 -3.96 22.34 5.95
C ASP A 124 -2.81 23.01 5.21
N TYR A 125 -1.57 22.58 5.44
CA TYR A 125 -0.41 23.05 4.67
C TYR A 125 -0.38 22.49 3.27
N ASP A 126 -0.74 21.22 3.08
CA ASP A 126 -0.85 20.64 1.74
C ASP A 126 -1.82 21.45 0.86
N LYS A 127 -2.90 22.00 1.45
CA LYS A 127 -3.80 22.93 0.75
C LYS A 127 -3.10 24.24 0.38
N ILE A 128 -2.32 24.81 1.30
CA ILE A 128 -1.56 26.05 1.07
C ILE A 128 -0.51 25.84 -0.04
N ILE A 129 0.22 24.73 -0.01
CA ILE A 129 1.19 24.36 -1.04
C ILE A 129 0.51 24.20 -2.39
N LYS A 130 -0.62 23.48 -2.44
CA LYS A 130 -1.40 23.35 -3.67
C LYS A 130 -1.89 24.70 -4.20
N GLU A 131 -2.31 25.61 -3.31
CA GLU A 131 -2.73 26.96 -3.69
C GLU A 131 -1.56 27.77 -4.25
N LEU A 132 -0.37 27.66 -3.63
CA LEU A 132 0.87 28.25 -4.11
C LEU A 132 1.23 27.73 -5.51
N GLU A 133 1.10 26.44 -5.75
CA GLU A 133 1.41 25.83 -7.04
C GLU A 133 0.39 26.20 -8.13
N THR A 134 -0.87 26.37 -7.75
CA THR A 134 -1.95 26.67 -8.70
C THR A 134 -1.98 28.15 -9.06
N ASN A 135 -1.81 29.04 -8.07
CA ASN A 135 -2.03 30.47 -8.21
C ASN A 135 -0.73 31.29 -8.18
N GLY A 136 0.41 30.64 -7.90
CA GLY A 136 1.69 31.30 -7.72
C GLY A 136 1.86 31.94 -6.35
N GLU A 137 3.06 32.44 -6.08
CA GLU A 137 3.39 33.08 -4.83
C GLU A 137 2.63 34.40 -4.63
N SER A 138 1.94 34.54 -3.49
CA SER A 138 1.29 35.78 -3.07
C SER A 138 1.54 36.04 -1.59
N LYS A 139 1.49 37.31 -1.16
CA LYS A 139 1.69 37.70 0.25
C LYS A 139 0.73 36.97 1.19
N GLN A 140 -0.50 36.70 0.75
CA GLN A 140 -1.51 36.00 1.53
C GLN A 140 -1.16 34.52 1.69
N ILE A 141 -0.73 33.86 0.61
CA ILE A 141 -0.30 32.45 0.62
C ILE A 141 0.95 32.28 1.49
N ILE A 142 1.93 33.18 1.35
CA ILE A 142 3.16 33.14 2.17
C ILE A 142 2.85 33.38 3.65
N TYR A 143 1.94 34.31 3.97
CA TYR A 143 1.50 34.50 5.35
C TYR A 143 0.82 33.24 5.92
N ALA A 144 -0.08 32.62 5.15
CA ALA A 144 -0.75 31.38 5.55
C ALA A 144 0.26 30.25 5.78
N MET A 145 1.23 30.10 4.87
CA MET A 145 2.31 29.11 4.96
C MET A 145 3.13 29.29 6.24
N ILE A 146 3.66 30.50 6.48
CA ILE A 146 4.46 30.81 7.66
C ILE A 146 3.64 30.62 8.94
N SER A 147 2.40 31.12 8.96
CA SER A 147 1.51 30.99 10.12
C SER A 147 1.22 29.53 10.46
N ASN A 148 0.98 28.69 9.45
CA ASN A 148 0.77 27.25 9.66
C ASN A 148 2.03 26.57 10.22
N LEU A 149 3.21 26.84 9.64
CA LEU A 149 4.49 26.30 10.13
C LEU A 149 4.79 26.72 11.57
N GLN A 150 4.60 28.00 11.90
CA GLN A 150 4.75 28.51 13.26
C GLN A 150 3.78 27.83 14.23
N THR A 151 2.51 27.69 13.84
CA THR A 151 1.48 27.04 14.65
C THR A 151 1.85 25.60 15.00
N ARG A 152 2.37 24.83 14.04
CA ARG A 152 2.85 23.46 14.28
C ARG A 152 3.96 23.42 15.31
N ILE A 153 4.98 24.27 15.15
CA ILE A 153 6.11 24.30 16.07
C ILE A 153 5.64 24.67 17.47
N SER A 154 4.85 25.73 17.62
CA SER A 154 4.31 26.15 18.92
C SER A 154 3.44 25.07 19.56
N PHE A 155 2.65 24.35 18.76
CA PHE A 155 1.85 23.22 19.25
C PHE A 155 2.74 22.08 19.77
N LEU A 156 3.74 21.65 19.00
CA LEU A 156 4.66 20.58 19.40
C LEU A 156 5.44 20.95 20.66
N GLN A 157 5.91 22.20 20.75
CA GLN A 157 6.60 22.72 21.95
C GLN A 157 5.68 22.70 23.18
N SER A 158 4.42 23.11 23.02
CA SER A 158 3.42 23.04 24.10
C SER A 158 3.20 21.60 24.56
N VAL A 159 3.06 20.65 23.63
CA VAL A 159 2.92 19.22 23.97
C VAL A 159 4.14 18.72 24.74
N LEU A 160 5.36 19.07 24.30
CA LEU A 160 6.60 18.69 24.98
C LEU A 160 6.61 19.21 26.42
N GLN A 161 6.30 20.49 26.60
CA GLN A 161 6.26 21.15 27.89
C GLN A 161 5.21 20.51 28.82
N HIS A 162 4.04 20.16 28.29
CA HIS A 162 3.01 19.45 29.06
C HIS A 162 3.49 18.08 29.55
N ILE A 163 4.20 17.33 28.69
CA ILE A 163 4.79 16.04 29.06
C ILE A 163 5.85 16.23 30.16
N GLU A 164 6.78 17.16 29.97
CA GLU A 164 7.87 17.41 30.92
C GLU A 164 7.35 17.87 32.29
N ASN A 165 6.37 18.77 32.32
CA ASN A 165 5.74 19.20 33.56
C ASN A 165 5.06 18.04 34.29
N LYS A 166 4.37 17.16 33.55
CA LYS A 166 3.73 15.97 34.12
C LYS A 166 4.78 15.02 34.71
N GLU A 167 5.87 14.76 34.00
CA GLU A 167 6.97 13.91 34.47
C GLU A 167 7.62 14.46 35.74
N GLN A 168 7.80 15.78 35.86
CA GLN A 168 8.33 16.42 37.07
C GLN A 168 7.39 16.25 38.28
N ILE A 169 6.07 16.39 38.08
CA ILE A 169 5.09 16.22 39.16
C ILE A 169 5.12 14.79 39.70
N ILE A 170 5.21 13.79 38.82
CA ILE A 170 5.27 12.37 39.21
C ILE A 170 6.52 12.09 40.06
N LYS A 171 7.70 12.56 39.62
CA LYS A 171 8.95 12.39 40.38
C LYS A 171 8.87 12.97 41.80
N ILE A 172 8.31 14.17 41.95
CA ILE A 172 8.14 14.81 43.26
C ILE A 172 7.16 14.02 44.16
N ALA A 173 6.12 13.43 43.58
CA ALA A 173 5.18 12.60 44.32
C ALA A 173 5.84 11.32 44.85
N ASP A 174 6.61 10.63 43.99
CA ASP A 174 7.32 9.41 44.36
C ASP A 174 8.36 9.67 45.48
N GLU A 175 9.13 10.76 45.39
CA GLU A 175 10.12 11.16 46.41
C GLU A 175 9.51 11.44 47.79
N LYS A 176 8.26 11.92 47.86
CA LYS A 176 7.57 12.18 49.14
C LYS A 176 6.95 10.94 49.78
N THR A 177 6.85 9.84 49.02
CA THR A 177 6.25 8.58 49.48
C THR A 177 7.27 7.52 49.89
N MET A 178 8.56 7.81 49.74
CA MET A 178 9.68 7.03 50.30
C MET A 178 10.19 7.63 51.61
#